data_AF-A0A1S3UT55-F1
#
_entry.id   AF-A0A1S3UT55-F1
#
_cell.length_a   1.000
_cell.length_b   1.000
_cell.length_c   1.000
_cell.angle_alpha   90.00
_cell.angle_beta   90.00
_cell.angle_gamma   90.00
#
_symmetry.space_group_name_H-M   'P 1'
#
loop_
_entity.id
_entity.type
_entity.pdbx_description
1 polymer ?
#
loop_
_entity_poly.entity_id
_entity_poly.type
_entity_poly.pdbx_seq_one_letter_code
_entity_poly.pdbx_strand_id
1 'polypeptide(L)'
;MESTEEGSHEKWKGKAIAEVKGVKAEKVWPLLEDFFGLSKWYPTPMCIPVEGISGIPGCVRFCGGFKTPVDDDAKKSMNWTKQKLLSIDPARWTFTYCIVDSNVGFHSYLATWTVRPTAEGCEVEWLYEVEPVQGWKLEYLESFVDKGLHAMAKNMEQGLKNMEEALKSHKGQT
;
A
#
# COMPACT_ATOMS: atom_id res chain seq x y z
N MET A 1 -24.51 -37.03 0.84
CA MET A 1 -23.09 -36.62 0.78
C MET A 1 -22.97 -35.79 -0.48
N GLU A 2 -23.16 -34.49 -0.34
CA GLU A 2 -23.01 -33.54 -1.44
C GLU A 2 -21.58 -33.02 -1.31
N SER A 3 -20.71 -33.55 -2.15
CA SER A 3 -19.32 -33.13 -2.28
C SER A 3 -19.30 -31.76 -2.95
N THR A 4 -19.13 -30.70 -2.17
CA THR A 4 -18.73 -29.39 -2.68
C THR A 4 -17.30 -29.50 -3.20
N GLU A 5 -17.17 -29.52 -4.52
CA GLU A 5 -15.90 -29.24 -5.19
C GLU A 5 -15.55 -27.76 -4.94
N GLU A 6 -14.79 -27.50 -3.88
CA GLU A 6 -14.01 -26.26 -3.78
C GLU A 6 -12.90 -26.34 -4.84
N GLY A 7 -13.23 -25.87 -6.05
CA GLY A 7 -12.23 -25.59 -7.07
C GLY A 7 -11.28 -24.53 -6.51
N SER A 8 -10.13 -24.96 -5.98
CA SER A 8 -9.05 -24.05 -5.58
C SER A 8 -8.49 -23.41 -6.84
N HIS A 9 -9.10 -22.33 -7.31
CA HIS A 9 -8.43 -21.46 -8.27
C HIS A 9 -7.17 -20.94 -7.60
N GLU A 10 -6.01 -21.23 -8.20
CA GLU A 10 -4.72 -20.79 -7.68
C GLU A 10 -4.73 -19.26 -7.50
N LYS A 11 -4.41 -18.80 -6.29
CA LYS A 11 -4.31 -17.36 -6.01
C LYS A 11 -3.29 -16.74 -6.94
N TRP A 12 -3.63 -15.58 -7.48
CA TRP A 12 -2.66 -14.69 -8.10
C TRP A 12 -1.67 -14.23 -7.04
N LYS A 13 -0.38 -14.24 -7.40
CA LYS A 13 0.72 -13.75 -6.57
C LYS A 13 1.53 -12.77 -7.38
N GLY A 14 1.95 -11.69 -6.77
CA GLY A 14 2.78 -10.70 -7.45
C GLY A 14 3.66 -9.92 -6.49
N LYS A 15 4.58 -9.18 -7.10
CA LYS A 15 5.58 -8.37 -6.42
C LYS A 15 5.80 -7.08 -7.21
N ALA A 16 5.88 -5.96 -6.49
CA ALA A 16 6.45 -4.72 -7.00
C ALA A 16 7.56 -4.25 -6.06
N ILE A 17 8.57 -3.59 -6.62
CA ILE A 17 9.66 -2.96 -5.87
C ILE A 17 9.84 -1.55 -6.43
N ALA A 18 9.97 -0.55 -5.56
CA ALA A 18 10.30 0.82 -5.96
C ALA A 18 11.41 1.38 -5.07
N GLU A 19 12.42 1.98 -5.70
CA GLU A 19 13.50 2.68 -5.00
C GLU A 19 13.03 4.04 -4.47
N VAL A 20 13.46 4.38 -3.26
CA VAL A 20 13.36 5.72 -2.67
C VAL A 20 14.78 6.30 -2.61
N LYS A 21 15.15 7.03 -3.65
CA LYS A 21 16.53 7.47 -3.91
C LYS A 21 16.99 8.51 -2.90
N GLY A 22 18.20 8.32 -2.37
CA GLY A 22 18.83 9.26 -1.45
C GLY A 22 18.20 9.30 -0.05
N VAL A 23 17.21 8.46 0.24
CA VAL A 23 16.54 8.38 1.53
C VAL A 23 16.84 7.05 2.19
N LYS A 24 17.29 7.07 3.45
CA LYS A 24 17.54 5.85 4.21
C LYS A 24 16.24 5.19 4.67
N ALA A 25 16.27 3.86 4.81
CA ALA A 25 15.13 3.07 5.30
C ALA A 25 14.57 3.57 6.64
N GLU A 26 15.44 4.00 7.56
CA GLU A 26 15.08 4.59 8.87
C GLU A 26 14.24 5.88 8.78
N LYS A 27 14.26 6.57 7.63
CA LYS A 27 13.44 7.76 7.35
C LYS A 27 12.14 7.40 6.62
N VAL A 28 12.16 6.33 5.82
CA VAL A 28 10.97 5.85 5.09
C VAL A 28 10.04 5.04 5.97
N TRP A 29 10.57 4.17 6.83
CA TRP A 29 9.76 3.27 7.65
C TRP A 29 8.71 3.99 8.51
N PRO A 30 9.02 5.10 9.22
CA PRO A 30 8.01 5.85 9.97
C PRO A 30 6.84 6.36 9.14
N LEU A 31 7.03 6.56 7.82
CA LEU A 31 5.98 6.98 6.90
C LEU A 31 5.01 5.84 6.57
N LEU A 32 5.49 4.59 6.63
CA LEU A 32 4.74 3.38 6.32
C LEU A 32 4.14 2.71 7.55
N GLU A 33 4.80 2.78 8.70
CA GLU A 33 4.27 2.26 9.97
C GLU A 33 3.04 3.07 10.45
N ASP A 34 2.94 4.34 10.05
CA ASP A 34 1.68 5.10 10.10
C ASP A 34 0.69 4.53 9.07
N PHE A 35 0.09 3.39 9.42
CA PHE A 35 -0.84 2.66 8.58
C PHE A 35 -2.03 3.54 8.12
N PHE A 36 -2.47 4.49 8.93
CA PHE A 36 -3.54 5.43 8.58
C PHE A 36 -3.05 6.62 7.74
N GLY A 37 -1.74 6.86 7.65
CA GLY A 37 -1.12 7.93 6.88
C GLY A 37 -0.93 7.65 5.39
N LEU A 38 -1.46 6.54 4.86
CA LEU A 38 -1.16 6.09 3.49
C LEU A 38 -1.40 7.17 2.43
N SER A 39 -2.51 7.90 2.51
CA SER A 39 -2.87 8.93 1.50
C SER A 39 -1.93 10.14 1.47
N LYS A 40 -1.01 10.26 2.44
CA LYS A 40 0.06 11.28 2.41
C LYS A 40 1.10 10.95 1.33
N TRP A 41 1.25 9.68 0.99
CA TRP A 41 2.34 9.17 0.15
C TRP A 41 1.83 8.42 -1.07
N TYR A 42 0.89 7.49 -0.88
CA TYR A 42 0.33 6.67 -1.95
C TYR A 42 -0.77 7.44 -2.69
N PRO A 43 -0.93 7.24 -4.02
CA PRO A 43 -1.97 7.91 -4.83
C PRO A 43 -3.39 7.37 -4.57
N THR A 44 -3.81 7.32 -3.30
CA THR A 44 -5.20 7.10 -2.90
C THR A 44 -5.78 8.38 -2.30
N PRO A 45 -6.88 8.94 -2.84
CA PRO A 45 -7.42 10.21 -2.34
C PRO A 45 -7.85 10.17 -0.87
N MET A 46 -8.29 9.01 -0.37
CA MET A 46 -8.75 8.86 0.99
C MET A 46 -8.07 7.71 1.69
N CYS A 47 -7.62 7.96 2.92
CA CYS A 47 -7.20 6.96 3.89
C CYS A 47 -7.74 7.39 5.26
N ILE A 48 -8.82 6.76 5.69
CA ILE A 48 -9.59 7.17 6.88
C ILE A 48 -9.47 6.07 7.96
N PRO A 49 -9.11 6.42 9.20
CA PRO A 49 -9.19 5.49 10.32
C PRO A 49 -10.62 4.97 10.53
N VAL A 50 -10.79 3.66 10.62
CA VAL A 50 -12.10 3.02 10.89
C VAL A 50 -12.13 2.42 12.29
N GLU A 51 -11.07 1.72 12.68
CA GLU A 51 -11.01 1.01 13.97
C GLU A 51 -9.57 0.96 14.49
N GLY A 52 -9.41 1.09 15.81
CA GLY A 52 -8.13 0.91 16.49
C GLY A 52 -7.16 2.09 16.33
N ILE A 53 -5.88 1.82 16.60
CA ILE A 53 -4.79 2.81 16.61
C ILE A 53 -3.82 2.48 15.47
N SER A 54 -3.39 3.50 14.70
CA SER A 54 -2.42 3.35 13.60
C SER A 54 -1.18 2.58 14.06
N GLY A 55 -0.73 1.60 13.27
CA GLY A 55 0.44 0.79 13.60
C GLY A 55 0.22 -0.31 14.66
N ILE A 56 -0.95 -0.42 15.27
CA ILE A 56 -1.28 -1.54 16.18
C ILE A 56 -2.02 -2.64 15.40
N PRO A 57 -1.52 -3.89 15.38
CA PRO A 57 -2.23 -5.01 14.75
C PRO A 57 -3.68 -5.11 15.20
N GLY A 58 -4.58 -5.29 14.23
CA GLY A 58 -6.02 -5.25 14.42
C GLY A 58 -6.67 -3.96 13.93
N CYS A 59 -5.93 -2.86 13.80
CA CYS A 59 -6.49 -1.60 13.31
C CYS A 59 -6.95 -1.68 11.85
N VAL A 60 -7.94 -0.86 11.50
CA VAL A 60 -8.60 -0.88 10.19
C VAL A 60 -8.61 0.52 9.58
N ARG A 61 -8.26 0.62 8.30
CA ARG A 61 -8.37 1.83 7.48
C ARG A 61 -9.33 1.62 6.32
N PHE A 62 -10.01 2.69 5.92
CA PHE A 62 -10.77 2.77 4.68
C PHE A 62 -9.94 3.53 3.65
N CYS A 63 -9.64 2.88 2.52
CA CYS A 63 -8.98 3.51 1.38
C CYS A 63 -9.97 3.66 0.23
N GLY A 64 -10.10 4.86 -0.35
CA GLY A 64 -11.10 5.12 -1.38
C GLY A 64 -10.72 6.24 -2.35
N GLY A 65 -11.48 6.35 -3.44
CA GLY A 65 -11.30 7.40 -4.45
C GLY A 65 -10.32 7.06 -5.57
N PHE A 66 -9.70 5.88 -5.54
CA PHE A 66 -8.75 5.47 -6.57
C PHE A 66 -9.46 4.95 -7.82
N LYS A 67 -8.77 4.99 -8.97
CA LYS A 67 -9.23 4.37 -10.21
C LYS A 67 -8.60 3.00 -10.38
N THR A 68 -9.34 2.05 -10.93
CA THR A 68 -8.82 0.73 -11.31
C THR A 68 -8.62 0.63 -12.82
N PRO A 69 -7.75 -0.26 -13.32
CA PRO A 69 -7.56 -0.46 -14.77
C PRO A 69 -8.79 -0.98 -15.51
N VAL A 70 -9.81 -1.44 -14.77
CA VAL A 70 -11.05 -2.03 -15.31
C VAL A 70 -12.26 -1.14 -15.07
N ASP A 71 -12.06 0.10 -14.59
CA ASP A 71 -13.14 1.06 -14.48
C ASP A 71 -13.62 1.48 -15.88
N ASP A 72 -14.93 1.38 -16.09
CA ASP A 72 -15.61 1.96 -17.25
C ASP A 72 -15.99 3.44 -16.97
N ASP A 73 -16.05 4.25 -18.02
CA ASP A 73 -16.45 5.66 -17.97
C ASP A 73 -17.88 5.84 -17.42
N ALA A 74 -18.71 4.81 -17.50
CA ALA A 74 -20.06 4.80 -16.94
C ALA A 74 -20.12 4.60 -15.40
N LYS A 75 -18.99 4.25 -14.75
CA LYS A 75 -18.97 3.92 -13.33
C LYS A 75 -19.12 5.17 -12.46
N LYS A 76 -20.27 5.28 -11.80
CA LYS A 76 -20.61 6.40 -10.90
C LYS A 76 -20.17 6.19 -9.45
N SER A 77 -19.96 4.93 -9.05
CA SER A 77 -19.53 4.59 -7.70
C SER A 77 -18.01 4.68 -7.56
N MET A 78 -17.57 5.30 -6.48
CA MET A 78 -16.16 5.35 -6.12
C MET A 78 -15.62 3.97 -5.71
N ASN A 79 -14.38 3.64 -6.10
CA ASN A 79 -13.69 2.44 -5.62
C ASN A 79 -13.21 2.60 -4.18
N TRP A 80 -13.31 1.52 -3.40
CA TRP A 80 -12.82 1.49 -2.04
C TRP A 80 -12.45 0.08 -1.56
N THR A 81 -11.61 0.05 -0.52
CA THR A 81 -11.24 -1.15 0.25
C THR A 81 -11.20 -0.79 1.74
N LYS A 82 -11.64 -1.71 2.61
CA LYS A 82 -11.30 -1.68 4.04
C LYS A 82 -10.16 -2.65 4.28
N GLN A 83 -9.11 -2.15 4.91
CA GLN A 83 -7.85 -2.86 5.07
C GLN A 83 -7.53 -3.00 6.56
N LYS A 84 -7.23 -4.22 7.00
CA LYS A 84 -6.90 -4.52 8.39
C LYS A 84 -5.42 -4.87 8.52
N LEU A 85 -4.72 -4.18 9.41
CA LEU A 85 -3.34 -4.51 9.77
C LEU A 85 -3.32 -5.83 10.55
N LEU A 86 -2.54 -6.81 10.08
CA LEU A 86 -2.45 -8.14 10.69
C LEU A 86 -1.20 -8.29 11.56
N SER A 87 -0.08 -7.77 11.10
CA SER A 87 1.19 -7.82 11.82
C SER A 87 2.06 -6.64 11.40
N ILE A 88 2.96 -6.25 12.31
CA ILE A 88 3.98 -5.23 12.05
C ILE A 88 5.25 -5.63 12.81
N ASP A 89 6.39 -5.44 12.17
CA ASP A 89 7.70 -5.71 12.75
C ASP A 89 8.64 -4.53 12.43
N PRO A 90 8.78 -3.59 13.37
CA PRO A 90 9.67 -2.43 13.21
C PRO A 90 11.15 -2.81 13.12
N ALA A 91 11.58 -3.98 13.60
CA ALA A 91 12.97 -4.40 13.51
C ALA A 91 13.33 -4.90 12.10
N ARG A 92 12.35 -5.42 11.36
CA ARG A 92 12.48 -5.84 9.96
C ARG A 92 11.87 -4.87 8.96
N TRP A 93 11.34 -3.74 9.42
CA TRP A 93 10.60 -2.74 8.63
C TRP A 93 9.59 -3.38 7.69
N THR A 94 8.75 -4.26 8.24
CA THR A 94 7.73 -4.98 7.48
C THR A 94 6.38 -4.98 8.18
N PHE A 95 5.31 -4.95 7.41
CA PHE A 95 3.96 -5.18 7.92
C PHE A 95 3.13 -5.98 6.92
N THR A 96 2.13 -6.70 7.43
CA THR A 96 1.18 -7.46 6.62
C THR A 96 -0.24 -6.98 6.91
N TYR A 97 -1.05 -6.85 5.86
CA TYR A 97 -2.46 -6.49 5.97
C TYR A 97 -3.32 -7.33 5.03
N CYS A 98 -4.61 -7.40 5.32
CA CYS A 98 -5.60 -7.96 4.39
C CYS A 98 -6.68 -6.95 4.04
N ILE A 99 -7.40 -7.21 2.94
CA ILE A 99 -8.65 -6.52 2.63
C ILE A 99 -9.78 -7.32 3.26
N VAL A 100 -10.52 -6.68 4.17
CA VAL A 100 -11.66 -7.30 4.88
C VAL A 100 -13.00 -7.00 4.21
N ASP A 101 -13.05 -5.99 3.35
CA ASP A 101 -14.25 -5.57 2.63
C ASP A 101 -13.85 -4.70 1.43
N SER A 102 -14.54 -4.80 0.29
CA SER A 102 -14.28 -3.97 -0.89
C SER A 102 -15.42 -3.98 -1.89
N ASN A 103 -15.47 -2.96 -2.76
CA ASN A 103 -16.34 -2.98 -3.95
C ASN A 103 -15.59 -3.23 -5.27
N VAL A 104 -14.31 -3.63 -5.20
CA VAL A 104 -13.46 -3.89 -6.37
C VAL A 104 -13.21 -5.38 -6.64
N GLY A 105 -13.80 -6.26 -5.83
CA GLY A 105 -13.76 -7.71 -6.03
C GLY A 105 -12.51 -8.41 -5.46
N PHE A 106 -11.72 -7.73 -4.63
CA PHE A 106 -10.54 -8.31 -3.98
C PHE A 106 -10.96 -9.19 -2.80
N HIS A 107 -11.00 -10.50 -3.03
CA HIS A 107 -11.28 -11.52 -2.04
C HIS A 107 -9.99 -12.23 -1.60
N SER A 108 -9.93 -12.61 -0.32
CA SER A 108 -8.78 -13.30 0.28
C SER A 108 -7.43 -12.60 0.03
N TYR A 109 -7.47 -11.27 -0.12
CA TYR A 109 -6.30 -10.44 -0.42
C TYR A 109 -5.40 -10.33 0.80
N LEU A 110 -4.13 -10.64 0.62
CA LEU A 110 -3.08 -10.49 1.62
C LEU A 110 -1.92 -9.75 0.99
N ALA A 111 -1.39 -8.74 1.67
CA ALA A 111 -0.21 -8.03 1.22
C ALA A 111 0.79 -7.82 2.33
N THR A 112 2.07 -7.87 1.96
CA THR A 112 3.20 -7.58 2.85
C THR A 112 4.04 -6.47 2.23
N TRP A 113 4.28 -5.43 3.01
CA TRP A 113 5.16 -4.32 2.64
C TRP A 113 6.44 -4.42 3.44
N THR A 114 7.59 -4.24 2.78
CA THR A 114 8.91 -4.29 3.44
C THR A 114 9.79 -3.15 2.94
N VAL A 115 10.47 -2.45 3.83
CA VAL A 115 11.51 -1.47 3.47
C VAL A 115 12.88 -2.14 3.60
N ARG A 116 13.69 -2.09 2.55
CA ARG A 116 15.04 -2.69 2.54
C ARG A 116 16.10 -1.61 2.28
N PRO A 117 17.17 -1.51 3.07
CA PRO A 117 18.30 -0.64 2.76
C PRO A 117 18.95 -1.01 1.44
N THR A 118 19.42 0.00 0.71
CA THR A 118 20.27 -0.15 -0.48
C THR A 118 21.52 0.72 -0.34
N ALA A 119 22.47 0.59 -1.26
CA ALA A 119 23.68 1.43 -1.25
C ALA A 119 23.37 2.93 -1.44
N GLU A 120 22.31 3.24 -2.18
CA GLU A 120 21.92 4.62 -2.56
C GLU A 120 20.71 5.16 -1.79
N GLY A 121 20.16 4.40 -0.84
CA GLY A 121 18.98 4.78 -0.07
C GLY A 121 18.25 3.56 0.49
N CYS A 122 17.01 3.35 0.05
CA CYS A 122 16.24 2.14 0.32
C CYS A 122 15.28 1.82 -0.82
N GLU A 123 14.69 0.64 -0.78
CA GLU A 123 13.58 0.22 -1.62
C GLU A 123 12.38 -0.18 -0.76
N VAL A 124 11.18 -0.03 -1.32
CA VAL A 124 9.95 -0.56 -0.76
C VAL A 124 9.49 -1.73 -1.63
N GLU A 125 9.32 -2.90 -1.02
CA GLU A 125 8.79 -4.10 -1.66
C GLU A 125 7.32 -4.28 -1.25
N TRP A 126 6.45 -4.54 -2.22
CA TRP A 126 5.05 -4.92 -2.02
C TRP A 126 4.81 -6.31 -2.61
N LEU A 127 4.66 -7.31 -1.74
CA LEU A 127 4.20 -8.66 -2.08
C LEU A 127 2.70 -8.75 -1.88
N TYR A 128 1.99 -9.42 -2.78
CA TYR A 128 0.56 -9.67 -2.61
C TYR A 128 0.15 -11.06 -3.09
N GLU A 129 -0.94 -11.55 -2.52
CA GLU A 129 -1.73 -12.65 -3.07
C GLU A 129 -3.22 -12.32 -3.02
N VAL A 130 -3.97 -12.77 -4.02
CA VAL A 130 -5.41 -12.52 -4.15
C VAL A 130 -6.06 -13.61 -4.97
N GLU A 131 -7.32 -13.92 -4.72
CA GLU A 131 -8.09 -14.74 -5.65
C GLU A 131 -8.24 -14.04 -7.01
N PRO A 132 -8.30 -14.79 -8.13
CA PRO A 132 -8.59 -14.20 -9.44
C PRO A 132 -9.83 -13.32 -9.41
N VAL A 133 -9.70 -12.09 -9.90
CA VAL A 133 -10.73 -11.05 -9.77
C VAL A 133 -11.48 -10.93 -11.09
N GLN A 134 -12.80 -11.01 -11.04
CA GLN A 134 -13.63 -10.90 -12.25
C GLN A 134 -13.36 -9.59 -13.01
N GLY A 135 -13.12 -9.69 -14.31
CA GLY A 135 -12.82 -8.55 -15.18
C GLY A 135 -11.36 -8.09 -15.15
N TRP A 136 -10.56 -8.57 -14.18
CA TRP A 136 -9.12 -8.30 -14.14
C TRP A 136 -8.33 -9.37 -14.87
N LYS A 137 -7.09 -9.01 -15.22
CA LYS A 137 -6.01 -9.93 -15.52
C LYS A 137 -4.87 -9.68 -14.53
N LEU A 138 -4.01 -10.67 -14.32
CA LEU A 138 -2.87 -10.52 -13.42
C LEU A 138 -2.01 -9.31 -13.81
N GLU A 139 -1.77 -9.11 -15.10
CA GLU A 139 -0.93 -8.02 -15.62
C GLU A 139 -1.54 -6.63 -15.33
N TYR A 140 -2.87 -6.53 -15.21
CA TYR A 140 -3.53 -5.28 -14.81
C TYR A 140 -3.27 -4.97 -13.35
N LEU A 141 -3.31 -6.00 -12.50
CA LEU A 141 -3.01 -5.87 -11.08
C LEU A 141 -1.53 -5.55 -10.85
N GLU A 142 -0.63 -6.24 -11.55
CA GLU A 142 0.81 -5.95 -11.54
C GLU A 142 1.08 -4.51 -11.95
N SER A 143 0.52 -4.05 -13.09
CA SER A 143 0.68 -2.67 -13.54
C SER A 143 0.11 -1.65 -12.55
N PHE A 144 -1.03 -1.94 -11.92
CA PHE A 144 -1.66 -1.06 -10.93
C PHE A 144 -0.80 -0.93 -9.66
N VAL A 145 -0.34 -2.05 -9.11
CA VAL A 145 0.52 -2.10 -7.93
C VAL A 145 1.85 -1.40 -8.21
N ASP A 146 2.48 -1.71 -9.34
CA ASP A 146 3.76 -1.14 -9.75
C ASP A 146 3.71 0.40 -9.90
N LYS A 147 2.72 0.92 -10.65
CA LYS A 147 2.53 2.36 -10.83
C LYS A 147 2.26 3.08 -9.51
N GLY A 148 1.41 2.49 -8.67
CA GLY A 148 1.09 3.06 -7.37
C GLY A 148 2.30 3.13 -6.44
N LEU A 149 3.10 2.06 -6.41
CA LEU A 149 4.30 1.98 -5.57
C LEU A 149 5.38 2.97 -6.02
N HIS A 150 5.63 3.08 -7.33
CA HIS A 150 6.56 4.07 -7.87
C HIS A 150 6.12 5.52 -7.62
N ALA A 151 4.82 5.81 -7.74
CA ALA A 151 4.27 7.12 -7.40
C ALA A 151 4.48 7.43 -5.90
N MET A 152 4.26 6.44 -5.04
CA MET A 152 4.49 6.58 -3.60
C MET A 152 5.95 6.86 -3.27
N ALA A 153 6.88 6.09 -3.87
CA ALA A 153 8.32 6.28 -3.65
C ALA A 153 8.75 7.71 -4.02
N LYS A 154 8.36 8.21 -5.20
CA LYS A 154 8.62 9.58 -5.63
C LYS A 154 8.03 10.63 -4.68
N ASN A 155 6.82 10.41 -4.18
CA ASN A 155 6.19 11.31 -3.21
C ASN A 155 6.94 11.34 -1.88
N MET A 156 7.46 10.21 -1.42
CA MET A 156 8.30 10.12 -0.21
C MET A 156 9.64 10.83 -0.39
N GLU A 157 10.33 10.62 -1.51
CA GLU A 157 11.57 11.33 -1.86
C GLU A 157 11.38 12.85 -1.80
N GLN A 158 10.38 13.36 -2.51
CA GLN A 158 10.11 14.79 -2.57
C GLN A 158 9.63 15.34 -1.24
N GLY A 159 8.75 14.60 -0.54
CA GLY A 159 8.20 15.00 0.74
C GLY A 159 9.29 15.15 1.81
N LEU A 160 10.18 14.17 1.92
CA LEU A 160 11.28 14.21 2.89
C LEU A 160 12.31 15.27 2.54
N LYS A 161 12.66 15.43 1.26
CA LYS A 161 13.54 16.52 0.81
C LYS A 161 12.99 17.89 1.18
N ASN A 162 11.70 18.13 0.92
CA ASN A 162 11.04 19.39 1.27
C ASN A 162 11.05 19.65 2.79
N MET A 163 10.81 18.62 3.60
CA MET A 163 10.86 18.72 5.06
C MET A 163 12.28 19.08 5.55
N GLU A 164 13.31 18.47 4.99
CA GLU A 164 14.70 18.80 5.35
C GLU A 164 15.09 20.23 4.97
N GLU A 165 14.67 20.72 3.80
CA GLU A 165 14.90 22.09 3.36
C GLU A 165 14.20 23.11 4.28
N ALA A 166 12.95 22.84 4.66
CA ALA A 166 12.20 23.68 5.60
C ALA A 166 12.83 23.71 7.01
N LEU A 167 13.36 22.58 7.49
CA LEU A 167 14.06 22.53 8.78
C LEU A 167 15.38 23.31 8.77
N LYS A 168 16.11 23.31 7.63
CA LYS A 168 17.35 24.08 7.47
C LYS A 168 17.08 25.58 7.43
N SER A 169 16.02 26.02 6.74
CA SER A 169 15.67 27.44 6.63
C SER A 169 15.24 28.03 7.98
N HIS A 170 14.57 27.24 8.83
CA HIS A 170 14.18 27.69 10.17
C HIS A 170 15.37 27.80 11.14
N LYS A 171 16.34 26.87 11.06
CA LYS A 171 17.57 26.92 11.87
C LYS A 171 18.54 28.03 11.46
N GLY A 172 18.48 28.50 10.21
CA GLY A 172 19.27 29.65 9.76
C GLY A 172 18.69 31.02 10.17
N GLN A 173 17.51 31.04 10.80
CA GLN A 173 16.82 32.24 11.27
C GLN A 173 16.81 32.38 12.81
N THR A 174 17.40 31.42 13.53
CA THR A 174 17.57 31.42 15.00
C THR A 174 19.04 31.58 15.36
#